data_AF-A0A934LSX2-F1
#
_entry.id   AF-A0A934LSX2-F1
#
_cell.length_a   1.000
_cell.length_b   1.000
_cell.length_c   1.000
_cell.angle_alpha   90.00
_cell.angle_beta   90.00
_cell.angle_gamma   90.00
#
_symmetry.space_group_name_H-M   'P 1'
#
loop_
_entity.id
_entity.type
_entity.pdbx_description
1 polymer ?
#
loop_
_entity_poly.entity_id
_entity_poly.type
_entity_poly.pdbx_seq_one_letter_code
_entity_poly.pdbx_strand_id
1 'polypeptide(L)'
;MAQLTQRDVDILLRIWDMSRSEHMVQARNWMFTQFHVKDFDEFKVKHPRGSPEWSMFHEVCSHLELCGVLINRGLLNEDLYFDLVGGIETLWHKAKKVIYGLREETDPRMYENFELLFERCMKWQEAHPPKKPKKA
;
A
#
# COMPACT_ATOMS: atom_id res chain seq x y z
N MET A 1 20.71 -0.90 -12.04
CA MET A 1 20.14 -0.37 -10.78
C MET A 1 20.34 1.13 -10.77
N ALA A 2 19.29 1.91 -10.53
CA ALA A 2 19.41 3.36 -10.44
C ALA A 2 20.30 3.72 -9.24
N GLN A 3 21.23 4.67 -9.40
CA GLN A 3 22.12 5.10 -8.33
C GLN A 3 21.30 5.76 -7.22
N LEU A 4 21.48 5.31 -5.98
CA LEU A 4 20.86 5.91 -4.80
C LEU A 4 21.29 7.38 -4.66
N THR A 5 20.32 8.29 -4.51
CA THR A 5 20.57 9.73 -4.37
C THR A 5 20.11 10.27 -3.03
N GLN A 6 20.60 11.45 -2.64
CA GLN A 6 20.08 12.14 -1.45
C GLN A 6 18.59 12.49 -1.59
N ARG A 7 18.11 12.72 -2.81
CA ARG A 7 16.70 12.96 -3.09
C ARG A 7 15.83 11.74 -2.74
N ASP A 8 16.32 10.52 -2.97
CA ASP A 8 15.59 9.30 -2.59
C ASP A 8 15.40 9.23 -1.08
N VAL A 9 16.45 9.58 -0.31
CA VAL A 9 16.40 9.63 1.15
C VAL A 9 15.37 10.67 1.62
N ASP A 10 15.39 11.87 1.05
CA ASP A 10 14.44 12.94 1.41
C ASP A 10 12.98 12.54 1.11
N ILE A 11 12.73 11.89 -0.03
CA ILE A 11 11.41 11.38 -0.39
C ILE A 11 10.98 10.29 0.59
N LEU A 12 11.86 9.33 0.90
CA LEU A 12 11.57 8.24 1.83
C LEU A 12 11.24 8.78 3.22
N LEU A 13 12.02 9.74 3.75
CA LEU A 13 11.77 10.34 5.06
C LEU A 13 10.43 11.07 5.12
N ARG A 14 10.01 11.73 4.02
CA ARG A 14 8.67 12.36 3.95
C ARG A 14 7.56 11.31 3.94
N ILE A 15 7.71 10.23 3.17
CA ILE A 15 6.74 9.12 3.18
C ILE A 15 6.66 8.50 4.57
N TRP A 16 7.80 8.30 5.21
CA TRP A 16 7.89 7.76 6.56
C TRP A 16 7.17 8.66 7.58
N ASP A 17 7.37 9.98 7.51
CA ASP A 17 6.69 10.93 8.39
C ASP A 17 5.17 10.93 8.17
N MET A 18 4.71 10.97 6.92
CA MET A 18 3.28 10.84 6.58
C MET A 18 2.66 9.55 7.12
N SER A 19 3.42 8.44 7.09
CA SER A 19 2.98 7.14 7.57
C SER A 19 2.73 7.07 9.09
N ARG A 20 3.21 8.09 9.83
CA ARG A 20 3.16 8.17 11.29
C ARG A 20 2.11 9.15 11.82
N SER A 21 1.33 9.79 10.95
CA SER A 21 0.18 10.56 11.40
C SER A 21 -0.78 9.65 12.19
N GLU A 22 -1.44 10.21 13.21
CA GLU A 22 -2.35 9.44 14.07
C GLU A 22 -3.43 8.73 13.24
N HIS A 23 -4.00 9.44 12.26
CA HIS A 23 -4.99 8.90 11.34
C HIS A 23 -4.44 7.71 10.52
N MET A 24 -3.24 7.83 9.94
CA MET A 24 -2.65 6.73 9.17
C MET A 24 -2.32 5.51 10.04
N VAL A 25 -1.82 5.74 11.26
CA VAL A 25 -1.54 4.65 12.21
C VAL A 25 -2.83 3.91 12.57
N GLN A 26 -3.91 4.64 12.88
CA GLN A 26 -5.22 4.05 13.13
C GLN A 26 -5.75 3.28 11.90
N ALA A 27 -5.67 3.88 10.71
CA ALA A 27 -6.14 3.28 9.47
C ALA A 27 -5.39 1.98 9.12
N ARG A 28 -4.05 1.96 9.25
CA ARG A 28 -3.25 0.74 9.04
C ARG A 28 -3.58 -0.33 10.09
N ASN A 29 -3.68 0.04 11.36
CA ASN A 29 -4.04 -0.90 12.42
C ASN A 29 -5.41 -1.53 12.16
N TRP A 30 -6.40 -0.72 11.77
CA TRP A 30 -7.72 -1.20 11.39
C TRP A 30 -7.68 -2.13 10.17
N MET A 31 -6.96 -1.76 9.11
CA MET A 31 -6.77 -2.61 7.92
C MET A 31 -6.17 -3.98 8.27
N PHE A 32 -5.15 -4.02 9.15
CA PHE A 32 -4.52 -5.28 9.53
C PHE A 32 -5.39 -6.15 10.44
N THR A 33 -6.09 -5.53 11.41
CA THR A 33 -6.71 -6.27 12.52
C THR A 33 -8.22 -6.49 12.37
N GLN A 34 -8.93 -5.53 11.78
CA GLN A 34 -10.39 -5.48 11.79
C GLN A 34 -11.03 -5.53 10.40
N PHE A 35 -10.31 -5.10 9.37
CA PHE A 35 -10.84 -5.10 8.01
C PHE A 35 -10.93 -6.53 7.44
N HIS A 36 -12.16 -7.04 7.40
CA HIS A 36 -12.52 -8.37 6.90
C HIS A 36 -13.81 -8.28 6.08
N VAL A 37 -13.65 -8.18 4.76
CA VAL A 37 -14.73 -8.15 3.77
C VAL A 37 -14.44 -9.15 2.66
N LYS A 38 -15.47 -9.80 2.12
CA LYS A 38 -15.35 -10.82 1.08
C LYS A 38 -15.30 -10.23 -0.31
N ASP A 39 -15.92 -9.06 -0.51
CA ASP A 39 -16.09 -8.37 -1.79
C ASP A 39 -16.50 -6.90 -1.57
N PHE A 40 -16.75 -6.19 -2.66
CA PHE A 40 -17.10 -4.78 -2.66
C PHE A 40 -18.53 -4.50 -2.15
N ASP A 41 -19.48 -5.41 -2.35
CA ASP A 41 -20.84 -5.20 -1.85
C ASP A 41 -20.89 -5.31 -0.32
N GLU A 42 -20.21 -6.30 0.25
CA GLU A 42 -20.05 -6.40 1.71
C GLU A 42 -19.32 -5.18 2.28
N PHE A 43 -18.31 -4.67 1.56
CA PHE A 43 -17.61 -3.44 1.94
C PHE A 43 -18.56 -2.25 2.03
N LYS A 44 -19.39 -2.00 1.00
CA LYS A 44 -20.36 -0.90 1.00
C LYS A 44 -21.39 -1.00 2.13
N VAL A 45 -21.80 -2.23 2.49
CA VAL A 45 -22.76 -2.45 3.58
C VAL A 45 -22.13 -2.20 4.95
N LYS A 46 -20.94 -2.76 5.21
CA LYS A 46 -20.27 -2.65 6.51
C LYS A 46 -19.63 -1.29 6.75
N HIS A 47 -19.12 -0.67 5.69
CA HIS A 47 -18.34 0.56 5.71
C HIS A 47 -18.94 1.52 4.67
N PRO A 48 -20.16 2.03 4.91
CA PRO A 48 -20.83 2.89 3.94
C PRO A 48 -20.02 4.16 3.69
N ARG A 49 -20.17 4.72 2.48
CA ARG A 49 -19.48 5.96 2.10
C ARG A 49 -19.73 7.06 3.13
N GLY A 50 -18.65 7.66 3.63
CA GLY A 50 -18.67 8.67 4.69
C GLY A 50 -18.46 8.12 6.10
N SER A 51 -18.41 6.80 6.29
CA SER A 51 -18.01 6.22 7.57
C SER A 51 -16.50 6.42 7.83
N PRO A 52 -16.04 6.38 9.09
CA PRO A 52 -14.62 6.41 9.41
C PRO A 52 -13.83 5.29 8.71
N GLU A 53 -14.39 4.09 8.61
CA GLU A 53 -13.78 2.93 7.97
C GLU A 53 -13.62 3.10 6.47
N TRP A 54 -14.60 3.71 5.79
CA TRP A 54 -14.46 4.09 4.39
C TRP A 54 -13.25 5.02 4.21
N SER A 55 -13.15 6.06 5.05
CA SER A 55 -12.02 6.99 5.02
C SER A 55 -10.69 6.30 5.31
N MET A 56 -10.62 5.43 6.32
CA MET A 56 -9.40 4.67 6.65
C MET A 56 -8.96 3.73 5.52
N PHE A 57 -9.90 3.06 4.84
CA PHE A 57 -9.59 2.24 3.67
C PHE A 57 -8.94 3.07 2.57
N HIS A 58 -9.56 4.20 2.22
CA HIS A 58 -9.06 5.09 1.18
C HIS A 58 -7.73 5.75 1.58
N GLU A 59 -7.53 6.07 2.85
CA GLU A 59 -6.27 6.62 3.37
C GLU A 59 -5.09 5.67 3.10
N VAL A 60 -5.24 4.39 3.48
CA VAL A 60 -4.18 3.39 3.28
C VAL A 60 -3.95 3.12 1.79
N CYS A 61 -5.01 2.96 1.00
CA CYS A 61 -4.89 2.70 -0.44
C CYS A 61 -4.24 3.89 -1.17
N SER A 62 -4.62 5.12 -0.84
CA SER A 62 -4.08 6.32 -1.48
C SER A 62 -2.61 6.57 -1.11
N HIS A 63 -2.20 6.22 0.11
CA HIS A 63 -0.81 6.28 0.50
C HIS A 63 0.07 5.28 -0.27
N LEU A 64 -0.42 4.05 -0.46
CA LEU A 64 0.30 3.04 -1.25
C LEU A 64 0.28 3.36 -2.75
N GLU A 65 -0.80 3.95 -3.24
CA GLU A 65 -0.88 4.50 -4.61
C GLU A 65 0.20 5.56 -4.85
N LEU A 66 0.37 6.52 -3.94
CA LEU A 66 1.45 7.51 -4.01
C LEU A 66 2.83 6.86 -4.08
N CYS A 67 3.09 5.86 -3.22
CA CYS A 67 4.36 5.15 -3.23
C CYS A 67 4.59 4.42 -4.56
N GLY A 68 3.55 3.77 -5.08
CA GLY A 68 3.56 3.15 -6.40
C GLY A 68 3.88 4.13 -7.52
N VAL A 69 3.23 5.31 -7.54
CA VAL A 69 3.50 6.37 -8.53
C VAL A 69 4.98 6.79 -8.52
N LEU A 70 5.56 7.01 -7.34
CA LEU A 70 6.95 7.46 -7.20
C LEU A 70 7.94 6.40 -7.70
N ILE A 71 7.72 5.14 -7.34
CA ILE A 71 8.58 4.03 -7.77
C ILE A 71 8.40 3.74 -9.27
N ASN A 72 7.17 3.75 -9.78
CA ASN A 72 6.85 3.54 -11.21
C ASN A 72 7.46 4.60 -12.11
N ARG A 73 7.59 5.83 -11.61
CA ARG A 73 8.24 6.94 -12.33
C ARG A 73 9.74 7.05 -12.10
N GLY A 74 10.35 6.12 -11.35
CA GLY A 74 11.79 6.15 -11.05
C GLY A 74 12.21 7.36 -10.20
N LEU A 75 11.28 7.92 -9.43
CA LEU A 75 11.53 9.07 -8.54
C LEU A 75 11.96 8.64 -7.13
N LEU A 76 11.71 7.37 -6.78
CA LEU A 76 12.14 6.75 -5.54
C LEU A 76 12.76 5.39 -5.86
N ASN A 77 13.98 5.17 -5.39
CA ASN A 77 14.64 3.87 -5.48
C ASN A 77 13.82 2.77 -4.76
N GLU A 78 13.50 1.71 -5.49
CA GLU A 78 12.62 0.64 -4.99
C GLU A 78 13.30 -0.24 -3.92
N ASP A 79 14.60 -0.50 -4.03
CA ASP A 79 15.36 -1.27 -3.03
C ASP A 79 15.32 -0.57 -1.67
N LEU A 80 15.55 0.75 -1.66
CA LEU A 80 15.49 1.56 -0.45
C LEU A 80 14.09 1.54 0.19
N TYR A 81 13.05 1.59 -0.62
CA TYR A 81 11.66 1.56 -0.12
C TYR A 81 11.28 0.18 0.41
N PHE A 82 11.57 -0.90 -0.32
CA PHE A 82 11.18 -2.27 0.06
C PHE A 82 12.02 -2.86 1.20
N ASP A 83 13.26 -2.40 1.41
CA ASP A 83 14.03 -2.74 2.61
C ASP A 83 13.37 -2.19 3.90
N LEU A 84 12.61 -1.10 3.82
CA LEU A 84 11.97 -0.43 4.96
C LEU A 84 10.49 -0.80 5.14
N VAL A 85 9.73 -0.81 4.05
CA VAL A 85 8.26 -0.88 4.08
C VAL A 85 7.78 -2.33 3.92
N GLY A 86 7.15 -2.84 4.97
CA GLY A 86 6.54 -4.18 4.99
C GLY A 86 5.01 -4.16 4.92
N GLY A 87 4.43 -5.34 4.65
CA GLY A 87 2.99 -5.58 4.70
C GLY A 87 2.21 -5.23 3.43
N ILE A 88 2.89 -4.86 2.34
CA ILE A 88 2.27 -4.52 1.04
C ILE A 88 1.43 -5.69 0.52
N GLU A 89 2.00 -6.90 0.50
CA GLU A 89 1.28 -8.12 0.09
C GLU A 89 -0.01 -8.33 0.89
N THR A 90 0.07 -8.29 2.22
CA THR A 90 -1.09 -8.46 3.09
C THR A 90 -2.17 -7.41 2.84
N LEU A 91 -1.79 -6.14 2.70
CA LEU A 91 -2.72 -5.04 2.43
C LEU A 91 -3.36 -5.18 1.06
N TRP A 92 -2.60 -5.56 0.04
CA TRP A 92 -3.11 -5.81 -1.30
C TRP A 92 -4.15 -6.95 -1.29
N HIS A 93 -3.83 -8.08 -0.66
CA HIS A 93 -4.76 -9.21 -0.60
C HIS A 93 -6.08 -8.88 0.10
N LYS A 94 -6.03 -8.03 1.13
CA LYS A 94 -7.24 -7.51 1.80
C LYS A 94 -8.02 -6.55 0.91
N ALA A 95 -7.35 -5.64 0.22
CA ALA A 95 -8.00 -4.56 -0.52
C ALA A 95 -8.45 -4.92 -1.94
N LYS A 96 -7.78 -5.84 -2.63
CA LYS A 96 -7.93 -6.04 -4.10
C LYS A 96 -9.36 -6.21 -4.58
N LYS A 97 -10.20 -6.96 -3.83
CA LYS A 97 -11.59 -7.19 -4.24
C LYS A 97 -12.45 -5.94 -4.13
N VAL A 98 -12.19 -5.11 -3.13
CA VAL A 98 -12.83 -3.81 -2.99
C VAL A 98 -12.33 -2.86 -4.07
N ILE A 99 -11.03 -2.84 -4.34
CA ILE A 99 -10.42 -2.02 -5.40
C ILE A 99 -11.01 -2.38 -6.77
N TYR A 100 -11.14 -3.65 -7.10
CA TYR A 100 -11.74 -4.08 -8.36
C TYR A 100 -13.21 -3.68 -8.47
N GLY A 101 -13.99 -3.79 -7.40
CA GLY A 101 -15.36 -3.26 -7.40
C GLY A 101 -15.44 -1.74 -7.55
N LEU A 102 -14.52 -0.99 -6.93
CA LEU A 102 -14.40 0.46 -7.15
C LEU A 102 -14.06 0.78 -8.61
N ARG A 103 -13.25 -0.06 -9.28
CA ARG A 103 -12.91 0.12 -10.70
C ARG A 103 -14.10 -0.10 -11.63
N GLU A 104 -14.93 -1.09 -11.32
CA GLU A 104 -16.16 -1.36 -12.06
C GLU A 104 -17.21 -0.24 -11.84
N GLU A 105 -17.31 0.28 -10.61
CA GLU A 105 -18.35 1.27 -10.25
C GLU A 105 -17.96 2.72 -10.58
N THR A 106 -16.67 3.09 -10.48
CA THR A 106 -16.25 4.50 -10.47
C THR A 106 -15.19 4.86 -11.51
N ASP A 107 -13.99 4.27 -11.42
CA ASP A 107 -12.87 4.58 -12.31
C ASP A 107 -12.01 3.32 -12.53
N PRO A 108 -11.89 2.81 -13.76
CA PRO A 108 -11.06 1.64 -14.08
C PRO A 108 -9.60 1.73 -13.62
N ARG A 109 -9.09 2.95 -13.38
CA ARG A 109 -7.71 3.21 -12.95
C ARG A 109 -7.54 3.34 -11.43
N MET A 110 -8.63 3.20 -10.67
CA MET A 110 -8.60 3.36 -9.22
C MET A 110 -7.53 2.45 -8.59
N TYR A 111 -6.56 3.06 -7.92
CA TYR A 111 -5.46 2.38 -7.25
C TYR A 111 -4.61 1.44 -8.14
N GLU A 112 -4.45 1.77 -9.43
CA GLU A 112 -3.61 0.99 -10.35
C GLU A 112 -2.12 0.97 -9.94
N ASN A 113 -1.58 2.06 -9.38
CA ASN A 113 -0.18 2.08 -8.97
C ASN A 113 0.05 1.34 -7.66
N PHE A 114 -0.95 1.21 -6.79
CA PHE A 114 -0.88 0.30 -5.64
C PHE A 114 -0.77 -1.16 -6.11
N GLU A 115 -1.54 -1.58 -7.11
CA GLU A 115 -1.41 -2.92 -7.69
C GLU A 115 -0.02 -3.15 -8.29
N LEU A 116 0.48 -2.19 -9.08
CA LEU A 116 1.83 -2.25 -9.64
C LEU A 116 2.92 -2.26 -8.55
N LEU A 117 2.72 -1.53 -7.45
CA LEU A 117 3.61 -1.55 -6.29
C LEU A 117 3.66 -2.94 -5.66
N PHE A 118 2.51 -3.60 -5.51
CA PHE A 118 2.43 -4.98 -5.04
C PHE A 118 3.20 -5.93 -5.96
N GLU A 119 2.97 -5.88 -7.27
CA GLU A 119 3.67 -6.74 -8.24
C GLU A 119 5.19 -6.54 -8.19
N ARG A 120 5.65 -5.29 -8.06
CA ARG A 120 7.07 -4.97 -7.88
C ARG A 120 7.62 -5.50 -6.57
N CYS A 121 6.87 -5.36 -5.48
CA CYS A 121 7.26 -5.88 -4.18
C CYS A 121 7.47 -7.41 -4.24
N MET A 122 6.56 -8.15 -4.89
CA MET A 122 6.71 -9.60 -5.04
C MET A 122 7.97 -9.99 -5.82
N LYS A 123 8.22 -9.34 -6.97
CA LYS A 123 9.43 -9.57 -7.76
C LYS A 123 10.70 -9.21 -6.98
N TRP A 124 10.65 -8.13 -6.21
CA TRP A 124 11.78 -7.69 -5.40
C TRP A 124 12.08 -8.71 -4.29
N GLN A 125 11.07 -9.24 -3.60
CA GLN A 125 11.24 -10.25 -2.55
C GLN A 125 11.81 -11.57 -3.07
N GLU A 126 11.41 -12.00 -4.27
CA GLU A 126 11.99 -13.16 -4.94
C GLU A 126 13.48 -12.98 -5.24
N ALA A 127 13.87 -11.78 -5.67
CA ALA A 127 15.27 -11.43 -5.96
C ALA A 127 16.10 -11.15 -4.70
N HIS A 128 15.46 -10.79 -3.58
CA HIS A 128 16.09 -10.39 -2.32
C HIS A 128 15.60 -11.25 -1.15
N PRO A 129 16.03 -12.52 -1.08
CA PRO A 129 15.63 -13.40 0.02
C PRO A 129 16.06 -12.84 1.38
N PRO A 130 15.34 -13.19 2.48
CA PRO A 130 15.62 -12.65 3.80
C PRO A 130 17.09 -12.77 4.21
N LYS A 131 17.70 -11.63 4.57
CA LYS A 131 19.10 -11.55 5.04
C LYS A 131 19.33 -12.32 6.35
N LYS A 132 18.26 -12.61 7.09
CA LYS A 132 18.27 -13.42 8.31
C LYS A 132 17.24 -14.55 8.17
N PRO A 133 17.59 -15.80 8.53
CA PRO A 133 16.64 -16.91 8.48
C PRO A 133 15.47 -16.68 9.44
N LYS A 134 14.29 -17.21 9.10
CA LYS A 134 13.19 -17.31 10.07
C LYS A 134 13.71 -18.14 11.26
N LYS A 135 13.64 -17.58 12.47
CA LYS A 135 13.78 -18.39 13.68
C LYS A 135 12.63 -19.39 13.67
N ALA A 136 12.97 -20.68 13.71
CA ALA A 136 12.02 -21.78 13.86
C ALA A 136 11.23 -21.63 15.16
#